data_AF-A0A4R1SA82-F1
#
_entry.id   AF-A0A4R1SA82-F1
#
_cell.length_a   1.000
_cell.length_b   1.000
_cell.length_c   1.000
_cell.angle_alpha   90.00
_cell.angle_beta   90.00
_cell.angle_gamma   90.00
#
_symmetry.space_group_name_H-M   'P 1'
#
loop_
_entity.id
_entity.type
_entity.pdbx_description
1 polymer ?
#
loop_
_entity_poly.entity_id
_entity_poly.type
_entity_poly.pdbx_seq_one_letter_code
_entity_poly.pdbx_strand_id
1 'polypeptide(L)'
;MNVLLAGVTAFVLAWSWDRLLQRLGWPELLRVGWLVPCGEELIKLGTAAFFGMPYWWIHPVFGTGEGLYETYRLFHAFRISVVALGALTHLVFGIGYGTPLHPGLSLLMAIAIHAAWNSWIVINHYKQGSD
;
A
#
# COMPACT_ATOMS: atom_id res chain seq x y z
N MET A 1 16.95 -15.07 -1.52
CA MET A 1 15.57 -15.01 -2.03
C MET A 1 15.40 -13.75 -2.87
N ASN A 2 14.56 -13.72 -3.91
CA ASN A 2 14.45 -12.59 -4.83
C ASN A 2 13.46 -11.51 -4.30
N VAL A 3 13.96 -10.30 -3.99
CA VAL A 3 13.16 -9.15 -3.52
C VAL A 3 12.00 -8.84 -4.45
N LEU A 4 12.24 -8.90 -5.77
CA LEU A 4 11.22 -8.61 -6.78
C LEU A 4 10.08 -9.62 -6.72
N LEU A 5 10.40 -10.91 -6.56
CA LEU A 5 9.38 -11.95 -6.44
C LEU A 5 8.50 -11.73 -5.20
N ALA A 6 9.11 -11.41 -4.06
CA ALA A 6 8.38 -11.14 -2.82
C ALA A 6 7.49 -9.89 -2.95
N GLY A 7 8.03 -8.81 -3.52
CA GLY A 7 7.29 -7.56 -3.75
C GLY A 7 6.13 -7.71 -4.73
N VAL A 8 6.34 -8.40 -5.86
CA VAL A 8 5.27 -8.68 -6.83
C VAL A 8 4.21 -9.59 -6.22
N THR A 9 4.60 -10.60 -5.44
CA THR A 9 3.65 -11.46 -4.73
C THR A 9 2.80 -10.64 -3.75
N ALA A 10 3.43 -9.78 -2.95
CA ALA A 10 2.73 -8.89 -2.03
C ALA A 10 1.73 -7.99 -2.76
N PHE A 11 2.14 -7.39 -3.89
CA PHE A 11 1.28 -6.54 -4.70
C PHE A 11 0.06 -7.30 -5.27
N VAL A 12 0.26 -8.50 -5.82
CA VAL A 12 -0.84 -9.32 -6.37
C VAL A 12 -1.82 -9.75 -5.28
N LEU A 13 -1.32 -10.10 -4.10
CA LEU A 13 -2.16 -10.45 -2.95
C LEU A 13 -2.95 -9.25 -2.43
N ALA A 14 -2.31 -8.07 -2.31
CA ALA A 14 -2.97 -6.82 -1.95
C ALA A 14 -4.07 -6.43 -2.94
N TRP A 15 -3.79 -6.53 -4.23
CA TRP A 15 -4.78 -6.32 -5.27
C TRP A 15 -5.95 -7.32 -5.14
N SER A 16 -5.67 -8.59 -4.88
CA SER A 16 -6.71 -9.61 -4.66
C SER A 16 -7.54 -9.32 -3.42
N TRP A 17 -6.92 -8.82 -2.35
CA TRP A 17 -7.58 -8.36 -1.13
C TRP A 17 -8.55 -7.21 -1.43
N ASP A 18 -8.13 -6.19 -2.17
CA ASP A 18 -9.01 -5.09 -2.58
C ASP A 18 -10.21 -5.59 -3.40
N ARG A 19 -9.98 -6.50 -4.36
CA ARG A 19 -11.05 -7.10 -5.16
C ARG A 19 -12.03 -7.92 -4.33
N LEU A 20 -11.56 -8.63 -3.31
CA LEU A 20 -12.42 -9.34 -2.38
C LEU A 20 -13.30 -8.36 -1.61
N LEU A 21 -12.72 -7.31 -1.03
CA LEU A 21 -13.48 -6.29 -0.29
C LEU A 21 -14.51 -5.60 -1.19
N GLN A 22 -14.15 -5.30 -2.44
CA GLN A 22 -15.08 -4.76 -3.42
C GLN A 22 -16.25 -5.72 -3.70
N ARG A 23 -15.98 -7.02 -3.89
CA ARG A 23 -17.02 -8.03 -4.13
C ARG A 23 -17.94 -8.24 -2.94
N LEU A 24 -17.44 -8.07 -1.72
CA LEU A 24 -18.22 -8.12 -0.49
C LEU A 24 -19.09 -6.86 -0.28
N GLY A 25 -19.02 -5.86 -1.17
CA GLY A 25 -19.88 -4.69 -1.14
C GLY A 25 -19.48 -3.64 -0.10
N TRP A 26 -18.22 -3.64 0.37
CA TRP A 26 -17.76 -2.64 1.32
C TRP A 26 -17.74 -1.23 0.70
N PRO A 27 -18.26 -0.20 1.40
CA PRO A 27 -18.22 1.18 0.93
C PRO A 27 -16.79 1.63 0.64
N GLU A 28 -16.60 2.43 -0.40
CA GLU A 28 -15.26 2.82 -0.86
C GLU A 28 -14.44 3.53 0.22
N LEU A 29 -15.04 4.44 0.99
CA LEU A 29 -14.36 5.15 2.07
C LEU A 29 -13.78 4.19 3.11
N LEU A 30 -14.55 3.17 3.52
CA LEU A 30 -14.11 2.18 4.50
C LEU A 30 -13.13 1.17 3.88
N ARG A 31 -13.37 0.75 2.63
CA ARG A 31 -12.50 -0.16 1.89
C ARG A 31 -11.12 0.46 1.67
N VAL A 32 -11.05 1.57 0.94
CA VAL A 32 -9.78 2.20 0.53
C VAL A 32 -9.13 2.95 1.68
N GLY A 33 -9.92 3.62 2.53
CA GLY A 33 -9.39 4.42 3.64
C GLY A 33 -8.88 3.61 4.83
N TRP A 34 -9.33 2.36 4.99
CA TRP A 34 -8.98 1.56 6.18
C TRP A 34 -8.64 0.10 5.86
N LEU A 35 -9.59 -0.66 5.29
CA LEU A 35 -9.45 -2.12 5.17
C LEU A 35 -8.35 -2.54 4.19
N VAL A 36 -8.18 -1.80 3.09
CA VAL A 36 -7.09 -2.00 2.11
C VAL A 36 -5.74 -1.74 2.79
N PRO A 37 -5.46 -0.54 3.36
CA PRO A 37 -4.22 -0.29 4.11
C PRO A 37 -3.91 -1.38 5.15
N CYS A 38 -4.89 -1.80 5.95
CA CYS A 38 -4.71 -2.88 6.92
C CYS A 38 -4.25 -4.19 6.27
N GLY A 39 -4.92 -4.62 5.20
CA GLY A 39 -4.58 -5.85 4.51
C GLY A 39 -3.23 -5.77 3.80
N GLU A 40 -2.91 -4.63 3.20
CA GLU A 40 -1.65 -4.41 2.50
C GLU A 40 -0.44 -4.50 3.42
N GLU A 41 -0.48 -3.84 4.58
CA GLU A 41 0.61 -3.91 5.56
C GLU A 41 0.79 -5.34 6.11
N LEU A 42 -0.31 -6.04 6.41
CA LEU A 42 -0.26 -7.44 6.85
C LEU A 42 0.29 -8.36 5.75
N ILE A 43 -0.07 -8.14 4.49
CA ILE A 43 0.42 -8.91 3.34
C ILE A 43 1.90 -8.64 3.11
N LYS A 44 2.38 -7.38 3.18
CA LYS A 44 3.80 -7.04 3.08
C LYS A 44 4.60 -7.73 4.20
N LEU A 45 4.08 -7.69 5.43
CA LEU A 45 4.70 -8.36 6.58
C LEU A 45 4.74 -9.89 6.38
N GLY A 46 3.61 -10.50 6.03
CA GLY A 46 3.49 -11.95 5.83
C GLY A 46 4.36 -12.46 4.68
N THR A 47 4.40 -11.74 3.56
CA THR A 47 5.25 -12.10 2.42
C THR A 47 6.74 -11.93 2.76
N ALA A 48 7.13 -10.86 3.45
CA ALA A 48 8.51 -10.71 3.94
C ALA A 48 8.93 -11.86 4.84
N ALA A 49 8.08 -12.25 5.80
CA ALA A 49 8.34 -13.38 6.68
C ALA A 49 8.45 -14.70 5.90
N PHE A 50 7.52 -14.97 4.98
CA PHE A 50 7.51 -16.19 4.16
C PHE A 50 8.76 -16.30 3.27
N PHE A 51 9.19 -15.19 2.67
CA PHE A 51 10.37 -15.15 1.82
C PHE A 51 11.69 -14.90 2.58
N GLY A 52 11.66 -14.80 3.92
CA GLY A 52 12.85 -14.53 4.75
C GLY A 52 13.55 -13.21 4.39
N MET A 53 12.79 -12.18 4.01
CA MET A 53 13.30 -10.89 3.56
C MET A 53 13.17 -9.83 4.64
N PRO A 54 14.11 -8.88 4.74
CA PRO A 54 13.90 -7.73 5.61
C PRO A 54 12.69 -6.92 5.12
N TYR A 55 11.79 -6.59 6.04
CA TYR A 55 10.49 -5.97 5.76
C TYR A 55 10.60 -4.71 4.87
N TRP A 56 11.62 -3.88 5.11
CA TRP A 56 11.83 -2.63 4.39
C TRP A 56 12.10 -2.81 2.89
N TRP A 57 12.59 -3.97 2.43
CA TRP A 57 12.90 -4.20 1.01
C TRP A 57 11.65 -4.43 0.15
N ILE A 58 10.57 -4.94 0.75
CA ILE A 58 9.32 -5.22 0.03
C ILE A 58 8.55 -3.93 -0.25
N HIS A 59 8.62 -2.98 0.67
CA HIS A 59 7.85 -1.73 0.63
C HIS A 59 8.09 -0.89 -0.63
N PRO A 60 9.33 -0.55 -1.06
CA PRO A 60 9.53 0.27 -2.24
C PRO A 60 9.09 -0.43 -3.54
N VAL A 61 9.25 -1.77 -3.63
CA VAL A 61 8.74 -2.54 -4.78
C VAL A 61 7.22 -2.52 -4.82
N PHE A 62 6.59 -2.70 -3.66
CA PHE A 62 5.14 -2.59 -3.51
C PHE A 62 4.64 -1.20 -3.91
N GLY A 63 5.22 -0.13 -3.34
CA GLY A 63 4.83 1.25 -3.61
C GLY A 63 5.08 1.67 -5.07
N THR A 64 6.07 1.07 -5.74
CA THR A 64 6.23 1.23 -7.19
C THR A 64 5.04 0.63 -7.95
N GLY A 65 4.61 -0.57 -7.57
CA GLY A 65 3.44 -1.23 -8.16
C GLY A 65 2.14 -0.44 -7.94
N GLU A 66 1.97 0.11 -6.74
CA GLU A 66 0.83 0.96 -6.41
C GLU A 66 0.85 2.28 -7.19
N GLY A 67 1.98 2.99 -7.22
CA GLY A 67 2.10 4.21 -8.01
C GLY A 67 1.91 3.98 -9.51
N LEU A 68 2.30 2.81 -10.04
CA LEU A 68 1.95 2.38 -11.40
C LEU A 68 0.44 2.20 -11.53
N TYR A 69 -0.19 1.47 -10.62
CA TYR A 69 -1.64 1.25 -10.63
C TYR A 69 -2.44 2.55 -10.57
N GLU A 70 -2.11 3.45 -9.66
CA GLU A 70 -2.73 4.78 -9.51
C GLU A 70 -2.58 5.62 -10.77
N THR A 71 -1.39 5.60 -11.35
CA THR A 71 -1.10 6.29 -12.61
C THR A 71 -2.07 5.86 -13.72
N TYR A 72 -2.30 4.55 -13.87
CA TYR A 72 -3.24 4.04 -14.88
C TYR A 72 -4.70 4.29 -14.51
N ARG A 73 -5.07 4.15 -13.23
CA ARG A 73 -6.47 4.23 -12.78
C ARG A 73 -6.99 5.66 -12.64
N LEU A 74 -6.20 6.56 -12.07
CA LEU A 74 -6.63 7.92 -11.71
C LEU A 74 -6.28 8.94 -12.80
N PHE A 75 -5.13 8.79 -13.44
CA PHE A 75 -4.61 9.78 -14.39
C PHE A 75 -4.72 9.36 -15.85
N HIS A 76 -5.07 8.09 -16.13
CA HIS A 76 -5.17 7.51 -17.47
C HIS A 76 -3.93 7.73 -18.37
N ALA A 77 -2.79 8.06 -17.78
CA ALA A 77 -1.56 8.39 -18.47
C ALA A 77 -0.37 8.13 -17.54
N PHE A 78 0.75 7.65 -18.09
CA PHE A 78 1.95 7.39 -17.29
C PHE A 78 2.51 8.68 -16.67
N ARG A 79 2.64 8.71 -15.33
CA ARG A 79 3.17 9.83 -14.55
C ARG A 79 4.26 9.33 -13.62
N ILE A 80 5.51 9.52 -14.03
CA ILE A 80 6.68 9.09 -13.25
C ILE A 80 6.70 9.68 -11.83
N SER A 81 6.17 10.89 -11.64
CA SER A 81 6.08 11.54 -10.35
C SER A 81 5.18 10.79 -9.36
N VAL A 82 4.10 10.19 -9.83
CA VAL A 82 3.18 9.38 -9.01
C VAL A 82 3.82 8.05 -8.63
N VAL A 83 4.48 7.40 -9.59
CA VAL A 83 5.26 6.17 -9.34
C VAL A 83 6.37 6.42 -8.32
N ALA A 84 7.13 7.50 -8.49
CA ALA A 84 8.20 7.90 -7.58
C ALA A 84 7.66 8.23 -6.18
N LEU A 85 6.52 8.93 -6.10
CA LEU A 85 5.87 9.26 -4.83
C LEU A 85 5.39 7.99 -4.11
N GLY A 86 4.73 7.08 -4.82
CA GLY A 86 4.29 5.79 -4.25
C GLY A 86 5.46 4.97 -3.70
N ALA A 87 6.54 4.85 -4.46
CA ALA A 87 7.77 4.16 -4.03
C ALA A 87 8.41 4.83 -2.81
N LEU A 88 8.51 6.17 -2.80
CA LEU A 88 9.13 6.94 -1.73
C LEU A 88 8.32 6.87 -0.43
N THR A 89 7.00 7.07 -0.51
CA THR A 89 6.09 6.97 0.65
C THR A 89 6.20 5.60 1.29
N HIS A 90 6.19 4.54 0.49
CA HIS A 90 6.35 3.19 0.99
C HIS A 90 7.76 2.92 1.55
N LEU A 91 8.81 3.46 0.95
CA LEU A 91 10.16 3.35 1.50
C LEU A 91 10.22 3.97 2.91
N VAL A 92 9.60 5.12 3.12
CA VAL A 92 9.52 5.77 4.44
C VAL A 92 8.79 4.86 5.44
N PHE A 93 7.70 4.20 5.05
CA PHE A 93 7.02 3.21 5.90
C PHE A 93 7.94 2.04 6.23
N GLY A 94 8.63 1.51 5.22
CA GLY A 94 9.60 0.43 5.35
C GLY A 94 10.73 0.76 6.35
N ILE A 95 11.27 1.99 6.30
CA ILE A 95 12.29 2.46 7.26
C ILE A 95 11.75 2.43 8.70
N GLY A 96 10.47 2.74 8.90
CA GLY A 96 9.81 2.63 10.21
C GLY A 96 9.92 1.24 10.83
N TYR A 97 9.83 0.17 10.02
CA TYR A 97 10.04 -1.21 10.47
C TYR A 97 11.51 -1.56 10.76
N GLY A 98 12.46 -0.75 10.31
CA GLY A 98 13.89 -0.91 10.63
C GLY A 98 14.31 -0.25 11.94
N THR A 99 13.42 0.49 12.61
CA THR A 99 13.67 1.09 13.91
C THR A 99 13.58 0.06 15.04
N PRO A 100 14.21 0.29 16.22
CA PRO A 100 14.16 -0.65 17.35
C PRO A 100 12.78 -0.70 18.05
N LEU A 101 11.72 -0.20 17.42
CA LEU A 101 10.36 -0.27 17.94
C LEU A 101 9.85 -1.73 17.91
N HIS A 102 8.95 -2.06 18.83
CA HIS A 102 8.30 -3.37 18.84
C HIS A 102 7.59 -3.62 17.50
N PRO A 103 7.73 -4.79 16.85
CA PRO A 103 7.19 -5.04 15.50
C PRO A 103 5.70 -4.75 15.35
N GLY A 104 4.91 -5.04 16.39
CA GLY A 104 3.47 -4.73 16.41
C GLY A 104 3.17 -3.23 16.44
N LEU A 105 4.03 -2.42 17.07
CA LEU A 105 3.90 -0.96 17.07
C LEU A 105 4.26 -0.37 15.72
N SER A 106 5.34 -0.86 15.08
CA SER A 106 5.71 -0.44 13.72
C SER A 106 4.62 -0.77 12.72
N LEU A 107 4.00 -1.95 12.83
CA LEU A 107 2.85 -2.34 12.01
C LEU A 107 1.65 -1.41 12.22
N LEU A 108 1.29 -1.13 13.49
CA LEU A 108 0.18 -0.23 13.79
C LEU A 108 0.41 1.18 13.23
N MET A 109 1.63 1.70 13.37
CA MET A 109 2.00 3.00 12.82
C MET A 109 1.95 3.02 11.30
N ALA A 110 2.46 1.99 10.62
CA ALA A 110 2.41 1.87 9.17
C ALA A 110 0.95 1.85 8.68
N ILE A 111 0.09 1.04 9.31
CA ILE A 111 -1.35 1.00 9.00
C ILE A 111 -1.99 2.37 9.20
N ALA A 112 -1.72 3.05 10.33
CA ALA A 112 -2.32 4.34 10.63
C ALA A 112 -1.91 5.43 9.62
N ILE A 113 -0.63 5.50 9.27
CA ILE A 113 -0.13 6.49 8.30
C ILE A 113 -0.67 6.18 6.90
N HIS A 114 -0.66 4.91 6.49
CA HIS A 114 -1.20 4.48 5.20
C HIS A 114 -2.70 4.76 5.10
N ALA A 115 -3.48 4.40 6.12
CA ALA A 115 -4.90 4.71 6.20
C ALA A 115 -5.18 6.21 6.12
N ALA A 116 -4.39 7.04 6.82
CA ALA A 116 -4.50 8.49 6.75
C ALA A 116 -4.23 9.02 5.35
N TRP A 117 -3.19 8.51 4.68
CA TRP A 117 -2.85 8.86 3.30
C TRP A 117 -3.96 8.49 2.32
N ASN A 118 -4.44 7.24 2.32
CA ASN A 118 -5.49 6.79 1.43
C ASN A 118 -6.81 7.50 1.69
N SER A 119 -7.16 7.73 2.95
CA SER A 119 -8.35 8.51 3.31
C SER A 119 -8.27 9.94 2.78
N TRP A 120 -7.10 10.58 2.87
CA TRP A 120 -6.87 11.91 2.30
C TRP A 120 -7.04 11.90 0.78
N ILE A 121 -6.49 10.93 0.06
CA ILE A 121 -6.68 10.80 -1.40
C ILE A 121 -8.17 10.65 -1.74
N VAL A 122 -8.86 9.69 -1.10
CA VAL A 122 -10.26 9.40 -1.36
C VAL A 122 -11.13 10.64 -1.11
N ILE A 123 -10.95 11.30 0.04
CA ILE A 123 -11.73 12.51 0.38
C ILE A 123 -11.51 13.62 -0.65
N ASN A 124 -10.26 13.86 -1.08
CA ASN A 124 -9.98 14.90 -2.07
C ASN A 124 -10.47 14.52 -3.48
N HIS A 125 -10.49 13.23 -3.83
CA HIS A 125 -11.09 12.76 -5.07
C HIS A 125 -12.62 12.99 -5.10
N TYR A 126 -13.31 12.68 -4.00
CA TYR A 126 -14.76 12.94 -3.87
C TYR A 126 -15.10 14.44 -3.94
N LYS A 127 -14.23 15.32 -3.44
CA LYS A 127 -14.41 16.78 -3.54
C LYS A 127 -14.22 17.34 -4.96
N GLN A 128 -13.51 16.64 -5.84
CA GLN A 128 -13.28 17.07 -7.22
C GLN A 128 -14.36 16.56 -8.20
N GLY A 129 -15.21 15.62 -7.77
CA GLY A 129 -16.32 15.07 -8.56
C GLY A 129 -17.70 15.65 -8.22
N SER A 130 -17.75 16.75 -7.47
CA SER A 130 -18.99 17.39 -7.01
C SER A 130 -19.30 18.73 -7.71
N ASP A 131 -18.67 18.99 -8.86
CA ASP A 131 -18.97 20.14 -9.73
C ASP A 131 -19.93 19.73 -10.87
#